data_AF-A0A177ATJ5-F1
#
_entry.id   AF-A0A177ATJ5-F1
#
_cell.length_a   1.000
_cell.length_b   1.000
_cell.length_c   1.000
_cell.angle_alpha   90.00
_cell.angle_beta   90.00
_cell.angle_gamma   90.00
#
_symmetry.space_group_name_H-M   'P 1'
#
loop_
_entity.id
_entity.type
_entity.pdbx_description
1 polymer ?
#
loop_
_entity_poly.entity_id
_entity_poly.type
_entity_poly.pdbx_seq_one_letter_code
_entity_poly.pdbx_strand_id
1 'polypeptide(L)'
;CRHHILETILSSVYKKSFRDTCQPDINDNFVTKFKDIFFNDINRYNKCHNPPKLTMNNINFSNIILTLSKIQEYKRDDYKECCKLFISILSGNKVTLLKPGAISKARWIIYALKAYILNIDRNQLMKSFLLFTTYGYITFWMDAGSATNGYHNDVQMEQFWHELSIASMSLKVLCDVAFEKHDLHNYYMGKDVSVIGIAFVVNDATERTHAKFKKCLNVTKTEEELPKLVCTMNHFN
;
A
#
# COMPACT_ATOMS: atom_id res chain seq x y z
N CYS A 1 -13.97 3.71 -2.62
CA CYS A 1 -13.12 4.67 -3.38
C CYS A 1 -11.68 4.16 -3.41
N ARG A 2 -10.84 4.59 -4.37
CA ARG A 2 -9.45 4.10 -4.52
C ARG A 2 -8.58 4.38 -3.29
N HIS A 3 -8.76 5.53 -2.64
CA HIS A 3 -8.12 5.84 -1.35
C HIS A 3 -8.40 4.78 -0.28
N HIS A 4 -9.64 4.29 -0.20
CA HIS A 4 -10.00 3.24 0.75
C HIS A 4 -9.28 1.92 0.46
N ILE A 5 -9.19 1.52 -0.81
CA ILE A 5 -8.46 0.31 -1.22
C ILE A 5 -6.99 0.42 -0.79
N LEU A 6 -6.33 1.53 -1.11
CA LEU A 6 -4.95 1.79 -0.72
C LEU A 6 -4.77 1.81 0.81
N GLU A 7 -5.72 2.38 1.57
CA GLU A 7 -5.69 2.32 3.03
C GLU A 7 -5.79 0.89 3.57
N THR A 8 -6.57 0.00 2.93
CA THR A 8 -6.64 -1.42 3.33
C THR A 8 -5.36 -2.18 3.03
N ILE A 9 -4.70 -1.87 1.90
CA ILE A 9 -3.40 -2.42 1.52
C ILE A 9 -2.34 -1.98 2.54
N LEU A 10 -2.22 -0.67 2.77
CA LEU A 10 -1.30 -0.11 3.76
C LEU A 10 -1.54 -0.72 5.14
N SER A 11 -2.80 -0.87 5.54
CA SER A 11 -3.13 -1.46 6.83
C SER A 11 -2.65 -2.90 6.96
N SER A 12 -2.68 -3.68 5.88
CA SER A 12 -2.27 -5.08 5.88
C SER A 12 -0.74 -5.21 5.86
N VAL A 13 -0.08 -4.38 5.06
CA VAL A 13 1.39 -4.29 5.03
C VAL A 13 1.93 -3.84 6.39
N TYR A 14 1.32 -2.81 6.99
CA TYR A 14 1.68 -2.35 8.34
C TYR A 14 1.56 -3.46 9.38
N LYS A 15 0.43 -4.20 9.38
CA LYS A 15 0.25 -5.34 10.28
C LYS A 15 1.33 -6.40 10.06
N LYS A 16 1.70 -6.68 8.80
CA LYS A 16 2.78 -7.64 8.51
C LYS A 16 4.14 -7.16 9.01
N SER A 17 4.41 -5.85 8.99
CA SER A 17 5.68 -5.27 9.45
C SER A 17 5.78 -5.16 10.97
N PHE A 18 4.67 -4.95 11.68
CA PHE A 18 4.71 -4.55 13.10
C PHE A 18 3.82 -5.39 14.04
N ARG A 19 3.04 -6.36 13.53
CA ARG A 19 2.29 -7.32 14.36
C ARG A 19 2.76 -8.74 14.09
N ASP A 20 3.20 -9.42 15.14
CA ASP A 20 3.47 -10.87 15.13
C ASP A 20 2.34 -11.72 15.74
N THR A 21 1.19 -11.14 16.14
CA THR A 21 0.16 -11.92 16.85
C THR A 21 -1.28 -11.65 16.41
N CYS A 22 -1.99 -12.76 16.21
CA CYS A 22 -3.39 -12.93 15.83
C CYS A 22 -4.40 -12.39 16.85
N GLN A 23 -4.34 -11.11 17.26
CA GLN A 23 -5.38 -10.52 18.09
C GLN A 23 -6.10 -9.35 17.42
N PRO A 24 -7.45 -9.39 17.35
CA PRO A 24 -8.27 -8.31 16.88
C PRO A 24 -8.54 -7.38 18.06
N ASP A 25 -7.68 -6.39 18.32
CA ASP A 25 -8.14 -5.21 19.05
C ASP A 25 -7.23 -3.98 18.92
N ILE A 26 -7.87 -2.87 19.24
CA ILE A 26 -7.67 -1.47 18.82
C ILE A 26 -6.44 -0.77 19.43
N ASN A 27 -5.61 -1.49 20.19
CA ASN A 27 -4.35 -0.96 20.73
C ASN A 27 -3.16 -1.45 19.91
N ASP A 28 -2.86 -0.72 18.82
CA ASP A 28 -1.65 -0.96 18.04
C ASP A 28 -0.43 -0.77 18.93
N ASN A 29 0.20 -1.87 19.33
CA ASN A 29 1.29 -1.86 20.31
C ASN A 29 2.44 -0.91 19.88
N PHE A 30 2.70 -0.80 18.58
CA PHE A 30 3.64 0.19 18.05
C PHE A 30 3.12 1.62 18.23
N VAL A 31 1.91 1.96 17.77
CA VAL A 31 1.38 3.33 17.87
C VAL A 31 1.15 3.76 19.31
N THR A 32 0.75 2.85 20.21
CA THR A 32 0.58 3.12 21.64
C THR A 32 1.93 3.31 22.33
N LYS A 33 2.91 2.42 22.14
CA LYS A 33 4.29 2.63 22.64
C LYS A 33 4.88 3.92 22.09
N PHE A 34 4.62 4.19 20.82
CA PHE A 34 5.02 5.42 20.16
C PHE A 34 4.39 6.63 20.84
N LYS A 35 3.06 6.62 21.06
CA LYS A 35 2.37 7.68 21.80
C LYS A 35 3.02 7.93 23.16
N ASP A 36 3.26 6.89 23.94
CA ASP A 36 3.78 7.04 25.30
C ASP A 36 5.19 7.65 25.32
N ILE A 37 6.05 7.26 24.37
CA ILE A 37 7.40 7.86 24.22
C ILE A 37 7.30 9.33 23.78
N PHE A 38 6.30 9.67 22.98
CA PHE A 38 6.24 10.96 22.29
C PHE A 38 5.44 12.03 23.01
N PHE A 39 4.31 11.68 23.62
CA PHE A 39 3.49 12.64 24.37
C PHE A 39 4.19 13.09 25.66
N ASN A 40 5.09 12.27 26.19
CA ASN A 40 5.82 12.56 27.42
C ASN A 40 7.12 13.38 27.21
N ASP A 41 7.62 13.51 25.98
CA ASP A 41 8.87 14.26 25.68
C ASP A 41 8.64 15.35 24.62
N ILE A 42 7.90 16.40 25.03
CA ILE A 42 7.57 17.56 24.20
C ILE A 42 8.84 18.24 23.63
N ASN A 43 9.97 18.13 24.33
CA ASN A 43 11.25 18.74 23.94
C ASN A 43 11.87 18.13 22.68
N ARG A 44 11.33 17.02 22.16
CA ARG A 44 11.74 16.43 20.87
C ARG A 44 11.13 17.12 19.66
N TYR A 45 10.01 17.82 19.83
CA TYR A 45 9.32 18.52 18.75
C TYR A 45 9.79 19.96 18.61
N ASN A 46 9.56 20.55 17.44
CA ASN A 46 10.01 21.90 17.09
C ASN A 46 11.55 22.08 17.11
N LYS A 47 12.31 20.98 17.27
CA LYS A 47 13.76 20.94 17.07
C LYS A 47 14.09 20.40 15.68
N CYS A 48 15.21 20.87 15.16
CA CYS A 48 15.79 20.41 13.91
C CYS A 48 16.54 19.10 14.13
N HIS A 49 16.20 18.06 13.37
CA HIS A 49 16.80 16.73 13.46
C HIS A 49 17.58 16.41 12.19
N ASN A 50 18.68 15.67 12.34
CA ASN A 50 19.45 15.12 11.21
C ASN A 50 19.03 13.66 11.04
N PRO A 51 18.11 13.34 10.10
CA PRO A 51 17.67 11.98 9.92
C PRO A 51 18.78 11.09 9.34
N PRO A 52 18.79 9.79 9.66
CA PRO A 52 19.59 8.84 8.91
C PRO A 52 19.03 8.73 7.49
N LYS A 53 19.92 8.71 6.49
CA LYS A 53 19.50 8.53 5.11
C LYS A 53 18.92 7.13 4.93
N LEU A 54 17.70 7.04 4.42
CA LEU A 54 17.11 5.77 3.97
C LEU A 54 17.74 5.43 2.63
N THR A 55 18.44 4.31 2.56
CA THR A 55 19.12 3.84 1.36
C THR A 55 18.73 2.40 1.05
N MET A 56 18.75 2.07 -0.23
CA MET A 56 18.64 0.71 -0.71
C MET A 56 19.53 0.57 -1.93
N ASN A 57 20.34 -0.49 -1.97
CA ASN A 57 21.19 -0.77 -3.11
C ASN A 57 20.29 -0.96 -4.34
N ASN A 58 20.67 -0.35 -5.46
CA ASN A 58 19.99 -0.44 -6.76
C ASN A 58 18.69 0.37 -6.91
N ILE A 59 18.28 1.17 -5.92
CA ILE A 59 17.13 2.08 -6.05
C ILE A 59 17.60 3.54 -6.03
N ASN A 60 17.31 4.28 -7.11
CA ASN A 60 17.52 5.71 -7.18
C ASN A 60 16.25 6.46 -6.77
N PHE A 61 16.30 7.18 -5.65
CA PHE A 61 15.15 7.92 -5.12
C PHE A 61 14.95 9.30 -5.75
N SER A 62 15.81 9.78 -6.66
CA SER A 62 15.72 11.13 -7.23
C SER A 62 14.36 11.44 -7.86
N ASN A 63 13.79 10.51 -8.63
CA ASN A 63 12.48 10.69 -9.26
C ASN A 63 11.35 10.75 -8.22
N ILE A 64 11.47 10.00 -7.12
CA ILE A 64 10.49 10.03 -6.02
C ILE A 64 10.61 11.35 -5.26
N ILE A 65 11.83 11.81 -4.95
CA ILE A 65 12.07 13.10 -4.31
C ILE A 65 11.46 14.24 -5.13
N LEU A 66 11.67 14.23 -6.45
CA LEU A 66 11.07 15.21 -7.36
C LEU A 66 9.53 15.15 -7.34
N THR A 67 8.97 13.94 -7.40
CA THR A 67 7.52 13.72 -7.37
C THR A 67 6.91 14.21 -6.05
N LEU A 68 7.49 13.83 -4.91
CA LEU A 68 7.04 14.24 -3.58
C LEU A 68 7.12 15.76 -3.38
N SER A 69 8.16 16.40 -3.94
CA SER A 69 8.33 17.85 -3.86
C SER A 69 7.20 18.59 -4.58
N LYS A 70 6.80 18.13 -5.78
CA LYS A 70 5.68 18.68 -6.53
C LYS A 70 4.35 18.48 -5.80
N ILE A 71 4.11 17.29 -5.25
CA ILE A 71 2.88 16.96 -4.53
C ILE A 71 2.70 17.83 -3.28
N GLN A 72 3.81 18.18 -2.60
CA GLN A 72 3.78 19.00 -1.39
C GLN A 72 3.17 20.39 -1.62
N GLU A 73 3.23 20.95 -2.83
CA GLU A 73 2.76 22.31 -3.10
C GLU A 73 1.23 22.46 -2.99
N TYR A 74 0.47 21.40 -3.29
CA TYR A 74 -0.98 21.51 -3.53
C TYR A 74 -1.88 20.67 -2.60
N LYS A 75 -1.33 20.01 -1.57
CA LYS A 75 -2.09 19.10 -0.69
C LYS A 75 -2.36 19.67 0.71
N ARG A 76 -3.29 19.04 1.44
CA ARG A 76 -3.62 19.31 2.86
C ARG A 76 -2.39 19.13 3.75
N ASP A 77 -2.33 19.84 4.88
CA ASP A 77 -1.13 19.95 5.73
C ASP A 77 -0.53 18.60 6.19
N ASP A 78 -1.34 17.60 6.51
CA ASP A 78 -0.84 16.25 6.87
C ASP A 78 -0.03 15.59 5.74
N TYR A 79 -0.49 15.76 4.49
CA TYR A 79 0.19 15.21 3.32
C TYR A 79 1.49 15.96 3.08
N LYS A 80 1.49 17.29 3.29
CA LYS A 80 2.69 18.11 3.22
C LYS A 80 3.72 17.66 4.24
N GLU A 81 3.30 17.41 5.48
CA GLU A 81 4.19 16.86 6.52
C GLU A 81 4.77 15.51 6.09
N CYS A 82 3.93 14.59 5.62
CA CYS A 82 4.36 13.28 5.14
C CYS A 82 5.43 13.39 4.03
N CYS A 83 5.19 14.21 3.01
CA CYS A 83 6.16 14.46 1.94
C CYS A 83 7.47 15.04 2.46
N LYS A 84 7.42 16.04 3.35
CA LYS A 84 8.62 16.66 3.95
C LYS A 84 9.46 15.63 4.70
N LEU A 85 8.82 14.76 5.48
CA LEU A 85 9.49 13.70 6.23
C LEU A 85 10.15 12.69 5.31
N PHE A 86 9.47 12.25 4.24
CA PHE A 86 10.07 11.36 3.23
C PHE A 86 11.27 12.01 2.53
N ILE A 87 11.13 13.23 2.01
CA ILE A 87 12.22 13.96 1.35
C ILE A 87 13.41 14.09 2.30
N SER A 88 13.15 14.39 3.57
CA SER A 88 14.17 14.50 4.60
C SER A 88 14.95 13.20 4.80
N ILE A 89 14.28 12.05 4.97
CA ILE A 89 14.97 10.77 5.14
C ILE A 89 15.63 10.26 3.86
N LEU A 90 15.11 10.60 2.67
CA LEU A 90 15.70 10.17 1.40
C LEU A 90 16.93 10.98 1.02
N SER A 91 16.90 12.30 1.30
CA SER A 91 18.01 13.20 1.00
C SER A 91 19.03 13.27 2.14
N GLY A 92 18.67 12.85 3.36
CA GLY A 92 19.47 13.09 4.56
C GLY A 92 19.40 14.56 5.04
N ASN A 93 18.38 15.30 4.60
CA ASN A 93 18.21 16.72 4.92
C ASN A 93 17.62 16.90 6.30
N LYS A 94 17.98 17.99 6.98
CA LYS A 94 17.43 18.29 8.30
C LYS A 94 15.92 18.52 8.24
N VAL A 95 15.21 18.15 9.29
CA VAL A 95 13.76 18.37 9.40
C VAL A 95 13.33 18.73 10.80
N THR A 96 12.36 19.62 10.89
CA THR A 96 11.68 19.95 12.14
C THR A 96 10.41 19.10 12.26
N LEU A 97 10.30 18.37 13.35
CA LEU A 97 9.13 17.51 13.60
C LEU A 97 8.02 18.30 14.25
N LEU A 98 6.83 18.26 13.65
CA LEU A 98 5.61 18.79 14.26
C LEU A 98 5.07 17.81 15.30
N LYS A 99 4.31 18.35 16.25
CA LYS A 99 3.58 17.52 17.21
C LYS A 99 2.59 16.61 16.46
N PRO A 100 2.51 15.32 16.80
CA PRO A 100 1.60 14.41 16.12
C PRO A 100 0.14 14.79 16.41
N GLY A 101 -0.67 14.77 15.35
CA GLY A 101 -2.12 14.87 15.47
C GLY A 101 -2.78 13.55 15.89
N ALA A 102 -4.11 13.52 15.83
CA ALA A 102 -4.92 12.32 16.07
C ALA A 102 -4.48 11.11 15.22
N ILE A 103 -4.58 9.91 15.79
CA ILE A 103 -4.24 8.66 15.10
C ILE A 103 -5.33 8.33 14.09
N SER A 104 -4.93 8.13 12.84
CA SER A 104 -5.74 7.50 11.81
C SER A 104 -4.86 6.54 11.01
N LYS A 105 -5.46 5.57 10.30
CA LYS A 105 -4.72 4.60 9.46
C LYS A 105 -3.83 5.30 8.44
N ALA A 106 -4.33 6.38 7.82
CA ALA A 106 -3.58 7.20 6.88
C ALA A 106 -2.33 7.89 7.50
N ARG A 107 -2.30 8.08 8.83
CA ARG A 107 -1.18 8.71 9.56
C ARG A 107 -0.16 7.71 10.12
N TRP A 108 -0.36 6.40 9.96
CA TRP A 108 0.62 5.38 10.37
C TRP A 108 2.00 5.58 9.73
N ILE A 109 2.03 6.03 8.48
CA ILE A 109 3.27 6.37 7.77
C ILE A 109 4.01 7.52 8.47
N ILE A 110 3.29 8.58 8.87
CA ILE A 110 3.89 9.73 9.57
C ILE A 110 4.50 9.29 10.90
N TYR A 111 3.81 8.42 11.64
CA TYR A 111 4.35 7.88 12.89
C TYR A 111 5.60 7.02 12.65
N ALA A 112 5.59 6.12 11.67
CA ALA A 112 6.76 5.32 11.32
C ALA A 112 7.97 6.19 10.92
N LEU A 113 7.75 7.23 10.10
CA LEU A 113 8.79 8.18 9.71
C LEU A 113 9.38 8.90 10.92
N LYS A 114 8.53 9.43 11.81
CA LYS A 114 8.97 10.10 13.04
C LYS A 114 9.75 9.15 13.95
N ALA A 115 9.35 7.87 14.04
CA ALA A 115 10.09 6.84 14.79
C ALA A 115 11.51 6.67 14.29
N TYR A 116 11.63 6.56 12.98
CA TYR A 116 12.88 6.33 12.30
C TYR A 116 13.83 7.52 12.45
N ILE A 117 13.31 8.74 12.26
CA ILE A 117 14.06 9.99 12.43
C ILE A 117 14.60 10.10 13.85
N LEU A 118 13.75 9.86 14.86
CA LEU A 118 14.11 9.97 16.28
C LEU A 118 14.85 8.76 16.85
N ASN A 119 15.25 7.80 16.02
CA ASN A 119 15.98 6.60 16.44
C ASN A 119 15.22 5.75 17.48
N ILE A 120 13.89 5.78 17.45
CA ILE A 120 13.06 4.96 18.34
C ILE A 120 12.95 3.54 17.81
N ASP A 121 12.80 3.40 16.50
CA ASP A 121 12.88 2.11 15.81
C ASP A 121 13.56 2.29 14.45
N ARG A 122 14.62 1.50 14.23
CA ARG A 122 15.37 1.41 12.96
C ARG A 122 15.69 -0.03 12.57
N ASN A 123 14.92 -0.98 13.10
CA ASN A 123 15.06 -2.38 12.74
C ASN A 123 14.81 -2.59 11.24
N GLN A 124 15.14 -3.79 10.75
CA GLN A 124 15.02 -4.08 9.32
C GLN A 124 13.56 -4.00 8.84
N LEU A 125 12.58 -4.37 9.67
CA LEU A 125 11.15 -4.31 9.33
C LEU A 125 10.69 -2.86 9.12
N MET A 126 11.11 -1.94 9.98
CA MET A 126 10.87 -0.50 9.83
C MET A 126 11.45 0.03 8.53
N LYS A 127 12.71 -0.33 8.22
CA LYS A 127 13.35 0.09 6.97
C LYS A 127 12.59 -0.46 5.75
N SER A 128 12.24 -1.73 5.73
CA SER A 128 11.48 -2.34 4.64
C SER A 128 10.09 -1.73 4.49
N PHE A 129 9.40 -1.43 5.60
CA PHE A 129 8.12 -0.71 5.57
C PHE A 129 8.26 0.70 4.98
N LEU A 130 9.27 1.45 5.40
CA LEU A 130 9.53 2.80 4.87
C LEU A 130 9.93 2.77 3.38
N LEU A 131 10.71 1.78 2.96
CA LEU A 131 11.06 1.59 1.55
C LEU A 131 9.84 1.24 0.70
N PHE A 132 9.04 0.27 1.15
CA PHE A 132 7.77 -0.08 0.51
C PHE A 132 6.85 1.14 0.39
N THR A 133 6.67 1.90 1.48
CA THR A 133 5.77 3.04 1.48
C THR A 133 6.28 4.18 0.58
N THR A 134 7.59 4.40 0.54
CA THR A 134 8.21 5.44 -0.29
C THR A 134 8.13 5.11 -1.78
N TYR A 135 8.47 3.89 -2.16
CA TYR A 135 8.66 3.49 -3.55
C TYR A 135 7.39 2.89 -4.17
N GLY A 136 6.65 2.10 -3.39
CA GLY A 136 5.51 1.32 -3.87
C GLY A 136 4.13 1.84 -3.45
N TYR A 137 4.02 2.95 -2.71
CA TYR A 137 2.71 3.34 -2.16
C TYR A 137 2.40 4.84 -2.23
N ILE A 138 3.27 5.70 -1.70
CA ILE A 138 2.89 7.08 -1.37
C ILE A 138 2.49 7.90 -2.59
N THR A 139 3.18 7.74 -3.71
CA THR A 139 2.87 8.45 -4.97
C THR A 139 1.48 8.06 -5.49
N PHE A 140 1.15 6.77 -5.46
CA PHE A 140 -0.14 6.23 -5.89
C PHE A 140 -1.29 6.67 -4.98
N TRP A 141 -1.05 6.70 -3.67
CA TRP A 141 -2.03 7.19 -2.70
C TRP A 141 -2.31 8.68 -2.87
N MET A 142 -1.29 9.47 -3.18
CA MET A 142 -1.44 10.91 -3.45
C MET A 142 -2.25 11.20 -4.72
N ASP A 143 -2.18 10.30 -5.71
CA ASP A 143 -2.92 10.39 -6.99
C ASP A 143 -4.23 9.58 -7.00
N ALA A 144 -4.64 8.99 -5.87
CA ALA A 144 -5.85 8.18 -5.78
C ALA A 144 -7.17 8.96 -5.98
N GLY A 145 -7.10 10.29 -6.07
CA GLY A 145 -8.22 11.15 -6.43
C GLY A 145 -8.49 11.24 -7.94
N SER A 146 -7.53 10.85 -8.78
CA SER A 146 -7.68 10.88 -10.23
C SER A 146 -8.48 9.67 -10.71
N ALA A 147 -9.76 9.87 -11.06
CA ALA A 147 -10.62 8.80 -11.56
C ALA A 147 -10.20 8.31 -12.95
N THR A 148 -9.78 9.22 -13.84
CA THR A 148 -9.39 8.91 -15.22
C THR A 148 -8.09 8.10 -15.30
N ASN A 149 -7.19 8.26 -14.32
CA ASN A 149 -5.89 7.58 -14.31
C ASN A 149 -5.86 6.36 -13.39
N GLY A 150 -6.99 5.99 -12.76
CA GLY A 150 -7.04 4.92 -11.75
C GLY A 150 -6.39 3.62 -12.22
N TYR A 151 -6.82 3.12 -13.38
CA TYR A 151 -6.27 1.90 -13.99
C TYR A 151 -4.75 1.97 -14.22
N HIS A 152 -4.29 3.02 -14.91
CA HIS A 152 -2.87 3.19 -15.22
C HIS A 152 -2.01 3.27 -13.97
N ASN A 153 -2.50 3.97 -12.94
CA ASN A 153 -1.80 4.10 -11.67
C ASN A 153 -1.71 2.77 -10.92
N ASP A 154 -2.75 1.94 -10.97
CA ASP A 154 -2.74 0.64 -10.31
C ASP A 154 -1.79 -0.35 -11.04
N VAL A 155 -1.79 -0.36 -12.38
CA VAL A 155 -0.82 -1.16 -13.17
C VAL A 155 0.62 -0.74 -12.87
N GLN A 156 0.90 0.57 -12.84
CA GLN A 156 2.22 1.06 -12.46
C GLN A 156 2.55 0.61 -11.03
N MET A 157 1.65 0.79 -10.07
CA MET A 157 1.88 0.36 -8.68
C MET A 157 2.26 -1.12 -8.58
N GLU A 158 1.60 -2.00 -9.33
CA GLU A 158 1.94 -3.42 -9.40
C GLU A 158 3.34 -3.67 -9.99
N GLN A 159 3.74 -2.92 -11.01
CA GLN A 159 5.12 -2.97 -11.55
C GLN A 159 6.15 -2.58 -10.48
N PHE A 160 5.91 -1.48 -9.76
CA PHE A 160 6.76 -1.04 -8.66
C PHE A 160 6.86 -2.09 -7.54
N TRP A 161 5.76 -2.78 -7.21
CA TRP A 161 5.79 -3.88 -6.25
C TRP A 161 6.58 -5.09 -6.76
N HIS A 162 6.48 -5.41 -8.05
CA HIS A 162 7.27 -6.48 -8.64
C HIS A 162 8.77 -6.18 -8.56
N GLU A 163 9.19 -4.96 -8.92
CA GLU A 163 10.58 -4.52 -8.80
C GLU A 163 11.09 -4.59 -7.34
N LEU A 164 10.30 -4.09 -6.38
CA LEU A 164 10.63 -4.19 -4.96
C LEU A 164 10.75 -5.64 -4.48
N SER A 165 9.90 -6.54 -4.98
CA SER A 165 9.88 -7.95 -4.60
C SER A 165 11.16 -8.68 -5.03
N ILE A 166 11.74 -8.28 -6.16
CA ILE A 166 13.01 -8.82 -6.66
C ILE A 166 14.19 -8.25 -5.85
N ALA A 167 14.08 -6.99 -5.43
CA ALA A 167 15.19 -6.25 -4.82
C ALA A 167 15.54 -6.71 -3.39
N SER A 168 14.60 -7.27 -2.62
CA SER A 168 14.88 -7.85 -1.30
C SER A 168 13.80 -8.83 -0.84
N MET A 169 14.19 -9.94 -0.21
CA MET A 169 13.24 -10.88 0.41
C MET A 169 12.33 -10.22 1.44
N SER A 170 12.86 -9.28 2.23
CA SER A 170 12.05 -8.55 3.23
C SER A 170 10.97 -7.68 2.58
N LEU A 171 11.24 -7.12 1.40
CA LEU A 171 10.29 -6.34 0.63
C LEU A 171 9.32 -7.23 -0.14
N LYS A 172 9.78 -8.37 -0.64
CA LYS A 172 8.93 -9.39 -1.27
C LYS A 172 7.76 -9.76 -0.36
N VAL A 173 8.02 -10.05 0.91
CA VAL A 173 6.96 -10.40 1.87
C VAL A 173 5.91 -9.30 2.01
N LEU A 174 6.33 -8.02 1.97
CA LEU A 174 5.39 -6.90 2.02
C LEU A 174 4.62 -6.72 0.71
N CYS A 175 5.29 -6.91 -0.43
CA CYS A 175 4.68 -6.84 -1.75
C CYS A 175 3.66 -7.97 -1.95
N ASP A 176 3.96 -9.20 -1.52
CA ASP A 176 3.04 -10.33 -1.57
C ASP A 176 1.73 -10.02 -0.81
N VAL A 177 1.83 -9.42 0.38
CA VAL A 177 0.66 -8.96 1.16
C VAL A 177 -0.09 -7.85 0.43
N ALA A 178 0.62 -6.93 -0.23
CA ALA A 178 0.02 -5.86 -0.99
C ALA A 178 -0.76 -6.38 -2.21
N PHE A 179 -0.16 -7.29 -2.98
CA PHE A 179 -0.81 -7.98 -4.11
C PHE A 179 -2.06 -8.74 -3.66
N GLU A 180 -1.96 -9.54 -2.58
CA GLU A 180 -3.11 -10.29 -2.07
C GLU A 180 -4.29 -9.37 -1.73
N LYS A 181 -4.01 -8.22 -1.10
CA LYS A 181 -5.05 -7.25 -0.75
C LYS A 181 -5.57 -6.46 -1.93
N HIS A 182 -4.70 -6.11 -2.88
CA HIS A 182 -5.11 -5.46 -4.12
C HIS A 182 -6.07 -6.36 -4.91
N ASP A 183 -5.74 -7.65 -5.04
CA ASP A 183 -6.54 -8.63 -5.77
C ASP A 183 -7.98 -8.79 -5.27
N LEU A 184 -8.21 -8.58 -3.97
CA LEU A 184 -9.56 -8.62 -3.39
C LEU A 184 -10.46 -7.47 -3.89
N HIS A 185 -9.86 -6.45 -4.51
CA HIS A 185 -10.54 -5.24 -4.97
C HIS A 185 -10.50 -5.08 -6.50
N ASN A 186 -10.03 -6.09 -7.25
CA ASN A 186 -9.89 -6.09 -8.72
C ASN A 186 -11.22 -6.12 -9.50
N TYR A 187 -12.37 -5.91 -8.85
CA TYR A 187 -13.69 -5.98 -9.49
C TYR A 187 -13.84 -5.02 -10.69
N TYR A 188 -13.08 -3.92 -10.76
CA TYR A 188 -13.10 -2.97 -11.88
C TYR A 188 -12.02 -3.20 -12.94
N MET A 189 -11.01 -4.04 -12.67
CA MET A 189 -9.94 -4.36 -13.63
C MET A 189 -10.39 -5.37 -14.69
N GLY A 190 -11.41 -6.18 -14.39
CA GLY A 190 -11.87 -7.28 -15.25
C GLY A 190 -12.69 -6.88 -16.50
N LYS A 191 -12.95 -5.59 -16.75
CA LYS A 191 -13.75 -5.15 -17.91
C LYS A 191 -12.95 -4.68 -19.13
N ASP A 192 -11.68 -4.30 -18.98
CA ASP A 192 -10.88 -3.69 -20.07
C ASP A 192 -9.49 -4.34 -20.27
N VAL A 193 -9.29 -5.59 -19.81
CA VAL A 193 -8.02 -6.32 -20.04
C VAL A 193 -7.81 -6.70 -21.52
N SER A 194 -8.81 -6.52 -22.37
CA SER A 194 -8.74 -6.80 -23.81
C SER A 194 -8.01 -5.72 -24.62
N VAL A 195 -7.69 -4.55 -24.05
CA VAL A 195 -7.26 -3.38 -24.84
C VAL A 195 -5.76 -3.07 -24.76
N ILE A 196 -4.99 -3.62 -23.81
CA ILE A 196 -3.57 -3.26 -23.69
C ILE A 196 -2.70 -4.52 -23.60
N GLY A 197 -1.93 -4.75 -24.67
CA GLY A 197 -1.02 -5.89 -24.85
C GLY A 197 0.11 -5.96 -23.82
N ILE A 198 -0.21 -6.43 -22.62
CA ILE A 198 0.76 -6.83 -21.59
C ILE A 198 0.72 -8.36 -21.45
N ALA A 199 0.86 -9.08 -22.56
CA ALA A 199 0.69 -10.54 -22.58
C ALA A 199 1.73 -11.33 -21.74
N PHE A 200 2.80 -10.70 -21.25
CA PHE A 200 3.84 -11.40 -20.47
C PHE A 200 3.77 -11.19 -18.94
N VAL A 201 3.28 -10.06 -18.45
CA VAL A 201 3.14 -9.80 -16.99
C VAL A 201 1.76 -10.23 -16.47
N VAL A 202 0.78 -10.25 -17.37
CA VAL A 202 -0.63 -10.47 -17.08
C VAL A 202 -0.98 -11.96 -16.98
N ASN A 203 -0.11 -12.88 -17.40
CA ASN A 203 -0.48 -14.29 -17.40
C ASN A 203 -0.73 -14.82 -15.98
N ASP A 204 0.10 -14.43 -15.01
CA ASP A 204 0.00 -14.95 -13.64
C ASP A 204 -1.13 -14.27 -12.83
N ALA A 205 -1.30 -12.95 -12.97
CA ALA A 205 -2.38 -12.21 -12.32
C ALA A 205 -3.76 -12.48 -12.98
N THR A 206 -3.80 -12.70 -14.29
CA THR A 206 -5.02 -13.06 -15.02
C THR A 206 -5.39 -14.51 -14.81
N GLU A 207 -4.44 -15.43 -14.75
CA GLU A 207 -4.72 -16.81 -14.34
C GLU A 207 -5.26 -16.85 -12.91
N ARG A 208 -4.70 -16.08 -11.97
CA ARG A 208 -5.23 -15.96 -10.60
C ARG A 208 -6.63 -15.34 -10.55
N THR A 209 -6.87 -14.28 -11.31
CA THR A 209 -8.18 -13.61 -11.37
C THR A 209 -9.22 -14.50 -12.04
N HIS A 210 -8.86 -15.18 -13.12
CA HIS A 210 -9.71 -16.13 -13.84
C HIS A 210 -9.99 -17.39 -13.00
N ALA A 211 -9.02 -17.89 -12.23
CA ALA A 211 -9.21 -18.99 -11.29
C ALA A 211 -10.16 -18.60 -10.14
N LYS A 212 -10.03 -17.38 -9.58
CA LYS A 212 -11.00 -16.85 -8.61
C LYS A 212 -12.39 -16.71 -9.22
N PHE A 213 -12.50 -16.21 -10.45
CA PHE A 213 -13.78 -16.05 -11.16
C PHE A 213 -14.44 -17.41 -11.46
N LYS A 214 -13.68 -18.41 -11.92
CA LYS A 214 -14.13 -19.80 -12.09
C LYS A 214 -14.57 -20.43 -10.77
N LYS A 215 -13.87 -20.16 -9.66
CA LYS A 215 -14.25 -20.66 -8.34
C LYS A 215 -15.57 -20.05 -7.88
N CYS A 216 -15.78 -18.74 -8.09
CA CYS A 216 -17.06 -18.09 -7.80
C CYS A 216 -18.20 -18.61 -8.70
N LEU A 217 -17.94 -18.87 -9.98
CA LEU A 217 -18.89 -19.47 -10.92
C LEU A 217 -19.24 -20.93 -10.61
N ASN A 218 -18.32 -21.68 -9.98
CA ASN A 218 -18.57 -23.07 -9.56
C ASN A 218 -19.27 -23.15 -8.20
N VAL A 219 -19.10 -22.14 -7.33
CA VAL A 219 -19.85 -22.01 -6.07
C VAL A 219 -21.30 -21.60 -6.35
N THR A 220 -21.59 -20.81 -7.39
CA THR A 220 -22.98 -20.51 -7.78
C THR A 220 -23.67 -21.65 -8.54
N LYS A 221 -22.95 -22.70 -8.93
CA LYS A 221 -23.51 -23.87 -9.63
C LYS A 221 -23.74 -25.10 -8.73
N THR A 222 -23.62 -24.97 -7.42
CA THR A 222 -23.72 -26.13 -6.52
C THR A 222 -24.94 -26.22 -5.61
N GLU A 223 -25.93 -25.31 -5.66
CA GLU A 223 -27.10 -25.48 -4.80
C GLU A 223 -28.51 -25.29 -5.40
N GLU A 224 -28.70 -24.98 -6.68
CA GLU A 224 -30.06 -25.03 -7.26
C GLU A 224 -30.00 -25.19 -8.79
N GLU A 225 -30.84 -26.11 -9.30
CA GLU A 225 -31.20 -26.35 -10.71
C GLU A 225 -30.36 -27.31 -11.58
N LEU A 226 -30.67 -28.61 -11.46
CA LEU A 226 -30.91 -29.56 -12.58
C LEU A 226 -31.40 -30.89 -11.96
N PRO A 227 -32.68 -31.31 -12.18
CA PRO A 227 -33.09 -31.78 -13.51
C PRO A 227 -34.57 -31.53 -13.86
N LYS A 228 -34.87 -30.60 -14.76
CA LYS A 228 -36.11 -30.62 -15.58
C LYS A 228 -35.85 -29.96 -16.93
N LEU A 229 -35.16 -30.67 -17.83
CA LEU A 229 -35.16 -30.34 -19.27
C LEU A 229 -34.69 -31.55 -20.07
N VAL A 230 -35.41 -32.67 -19.91
CA VAL A 230 -35.51 -33.74 -20.91
C VAL A 230 -36.99 -34.20 -20.87
N CYS A 231 -37.59 -34.39 -22.05
CA CYS A 231 -39.04 -34.45 -22.36
C CYS A 231 -39.69 -33.05 -22.39
N THR A 232 -40.11 -32.49 -23.53
CA THR A 232 -40.79 -33.13 -24.68
C THR A 232 -40.64 -32.23 -25.91
N MET A 233 -39.91 -32.70 -26.93
CA MET A 233 -40.37 -32.48 -28.31
C MET A 233 -41.43 -33.55 -28.56
N ASN A 234 -42.68 -33.12 -28.79
CA ASN A 234 -43.61 -33.74 -29.74
C ASN A 234 -44.97 -33.04 -29.69
N HIS A 235 -45.47 -32.73 -30.89
CA HIS A 235 -46.83 -32.30 -31.24
C HIS A 235 -47.11 -30.81 -31.02
N PHE A 236 -47.25 -30.07 -32.12
CA PHE A 236 -48.56 -29.87 -32.74
C PHE A 236 -48.39 -29.52 -34.22
N ASN A 237 -49.25 -30.14 -35.04
CA ASN A 237 -49.59 -29.76 -36.41
C ASN A 237 -50.13 -28.33 -36.46
#